data_AF-A0A8C6U8V9-F1
#
_entry.id   AF-A0A8C6U8V9-F1
#
_cell.length_a   1.000
_cell.length_b   1.000
_cell.length_c   1.000
_cell.angle_alpha   90.00
_cell.angle_beta   90.00
_cell.angle_gamma   90.00
#
_symmetry.space_group_name_H-M   'P 1'
#
loop_
_entity.id
_entity.type
_entity.pdbx_description
1 polymer ?
#
loop_
_entity_poly.entity_id
_entity_poly.type
_entity_poly.pdbx_seq_one_letter_code
_entity_poly.pdbx_strand_id
1 'polypeptide(L)'
;MSRVLKYCIMLLLGFCPLGDQLGTTPNIKDIVVGRCYNYMTLINPGTRYECEDIWTHFEDAVFRQPSCNVTVEDYRQMFHSMTQNQPCHRSLFWSKTRPLMHSYAAVMKHLWTLEDTLAGYMFNDLIWCRQQEDADFDFSACPEWSACPNHPVYSLWRQASQNFAEMACGNVTVLLNGSISNAFNRRSMFGTVELDSLDPQRVDYVNIQVVASLGGPQM
;
A
#
# COMPACT_ATOMS: atom_id res chain seq x y z
N MET A 1 -57.78 -8.91 -35.20
CA MET A 1 -57.87 -8.22 -33.90
C MET A 1 -57.69 -9.25 -32.80
N SER A 2 -56.47 -9.46 -32.32
CA SER A 2 -56.14 -9.96 -30.97
C SER A 2 -54.63 -10.18 -30.91
N ARG A 3 -53.97 -9.44 -30.03
CA ARG A 3 -52.54 -9.53 -29.72
C ARG A 3 -52.36 -10.66 -28.71
N VAL A 4 -51.56 -11.68 -29.03
CA VAL A 4 -51.08 -12.65 -28.05
C VAL A 4 -49.60 -12.39 -27.77
N LEU A 5 -49.38 -11.61 -26.73
CA LEU A 5 -48.39 -11.78 -25.66
C LEU A 5 -47.06 -12.46 -26.03
N LYS A 6 -46.09 -11.65 -26.50
CA LYS A 6 -44.66 -11.96 -26.31
C LYS A 6 -44.24 -11.37 -24.98
N TYR A 7 -44.02 -12.23 -23.99
CA TYR A 7 -43.37 -11.88 -22.73
C TYR A 7 -41.96 -11.34 -23.02
N CYS A 8 -41.79 -10.02 -23.03
CA CYS A 8 -40.50 -9.40 -22.77
C CYS A 8 -40.37 -9.28 -21.25
N ILE A 9 -39.63 -10.21 -20.66
CA ILE A 9 -39.06 -10.06 -19.33
C ILE A 9 -38.21 -8.78 -19.39
N MET A 10 -38.70 -7.71 -18.76
CA MET A 10 -37.93 -6.52 -18.46
C MET A 10 -36.87 -6.90 -17.42
N LEU A 11 -35.79 -7.51 -17.88
CA LEU A 11 -34.54 -7.55 -17.14
C LEU A 11 -34.02 -6.11 -17.11
N LEU A 12 -34.17 -5.49 -15.93
CA LEU A 12 -33.43 -4.32 -15.49
C LEU A 12 -31.93 -4.61 -15.61
N LEU A 13 -31.38 -4.50 -16.82
CA LEU A 13 -29.96 -4.27 -17.04
C LEU A 13 -29.74 -2.77 -16.85
N GLY A 14 -29.83 -2.36 -15.59
CA GLY A 14 -29.06 -1.23 -15.12
C GLY A 14 -27.60 -1.62 -15.26
N PHE A 15 -27.01 -1.26 -16.40
CA PHE A 15 -25.57 -1.13 -16.51
C PHE A 15 -25.15 -0.06 -15.50
N CYS A 16 -24.70 -0.48 -14.33
CA CYS A 16 -23.85 0.34 -13.50
C CYS A 16 -22.42 -0.19 -13.70
N PRO A 17 -21.63 0.34 -14.65
CA PRO A 17 -20.19 0.20 -14.60
C PRO A 17 -19.67 1.38 -13.76
N LEU A 18 -20.02 1.39 -12.48
CA LEU A 18 -19.24 2.11 -11.49
C LEU A 18 -18.69 0.99 -10.62
N GLY A 19 -17.44 0.61 -10.85
CA GLY A 19 -16.72 -0.07 -9.77
C GLY A 19 -16.86 0.82 -8.56
N ASP A 20 -17.37 0.29 -7.45
CA ASP A 20 -17.59 1.06 -6.22
C ASP A 20 -16.29 1.83 -5.93
N GLN A 21 -16.28 3.13 -6.23
CA GLN A 21 -15.20 4.00 -5.85
C GLN A 21 -15.35 4.15 -4.34
N LEU A 22 -14.66 3.28 -3.60
CA LEU A 22 -14.59 3.38 -2.16
C LEU A 22 -13.97 4.73 -1.83
N GLY A 23 -14.71 5.56 -1.09
CA GLY A 23 -14.17 6.78 -0.50
C GLY A 23 -13.12 6.48 0.55
N THR A 24 -12.69 7.55 1.22
CA THR A 24 -11.79 7.47 2.38
C THR A 24 -12.33 6.49 3.41
N THR A 25 -11.44 5.70 4.00
CA THR A 25 -11.82 4.70 5.01
C THR A 25 -12.54 5.37 6.18
N PRO A 26 -13.75 4.91 6.57
CA PRO A 26 -14.46 5.48 7.71
C PRO A 26 -13.63 5.42 9.01
N ASN A 27 -13.65 6.50 9.80
CA ASN A 27 -12.87 6.65 11.04
C ASN A 27 -11.35 6.54 10.82
N ILE A 28 -10.84 6.97 9.66
CA ILE A 28 -9.41 6.86 9.31
C ILE A 28 -8.49 7.43 10.41
N LYS A 29 -8.84 8.56 11.02
CA LYS A 29 -8.06 9.15 12.13
C LYS A 29 -7.91 8.16 13.28
N ASP A 30 -9.02 7.66 13.80
CA ASP A 30 -9.04 6.74 14.95
C ASP A 30 -8.28 5.45 14.64
N ILE A 31 -8.41 4.94 13.42
CA ILE A 31 -7.70 3.74 12.96
C ILE A 31 -6.19 3.99 12.90
N VAL A 32 -5.74 5.08 12.26
CA VAL A 32 -4.32 5.39 12.08
C VAL A 32 -3.65 5.68 13.42
N VAL A 33 -4.25 6.54 14.24
CA VAL A 33 -3.75 6.88 15.58
C VAL A 33 -3.78 5.65 16.50
N GLY A 34 -4.87 4.87 16.47
CA GLY A 34 -4.98 3.62 17.23
C GLY A 34 -3.91 2.59 16.85
N ARG A 35 -3.63 2.44 15.55
CA ARG A 35 -2.55 1.57 15.05
C ARG A 35 -1.16 2.06 15.49
N CYS A 36 -0.92 3.36 15.51
CA CYS A 36 0.33 3.92 16.03
C CYS A 36 0.56 3.54 17.50
N TYR A 37 -0.44 3.74 18.37
CA TYR A 37 -0.34 3.34 19.77
C TYR A 37 -0.19 1.83 19.95
N ASN A 38 -0.92 1.04 19.15
CA ASN A 38 -0.79 -0.41 19.15
C ASN A 38 0.64 -0.84 18.78
N TYR A 39 1.22 -0.23 17.74
CA TYR A 39 2.57 -0.53 17.28
C TYR A 39 3.60 -0.32 18.39
N MET A 40 3.59 0.84 19.04
CA MET A 40 4.54 1.16 20.11
C MET A 40 4.37 0.32 21.37
N THR A 41 3.16 -0.19 21.62
CA THR A 41 2.84 -0.91 22.86
C THR A 41 3.06 -2.42 22.71
N LEU A 42 2.64 -2.99 21.56
CA LEU A 42 2.55 -4.43 21.37
C LEU A 42 3.49 -4.98 20.30
N ILE A 43 3.78 -4.20 19.25
CA ILE A 43 4.55 -4.69 18.09
C ILE A 43 6.04 -4.41 18.26
N ASN A 44 6.40 -3.18 18.61
CA ASN A 44 7.78 -2.74 18.82
C ASN A 44 7.91 -1.99 20.16
N PRO A 45 7.78 -2.70 21.30
CA PRO A 45 7.82 -2.08 22.61
C PRO A 45 9.17 -1.38 22.84
N GLY A 46 9.11 -0.11 23.26
CA GLY A 46 10.29 0.70 23.55
C GLY A 46 10.53 1.84 22.56
N THR A 47 9.86 1.84 21.41
CA THR A 47 9.81 3.03 20.55
C THR A 47 8.89 4.09 21.15
N ARG A 48 9.14 5.36 20.79
CA ARG A 48 8.33 6.52 21.17
C ARG A 48 8.09 7.36 19.93
N TYR A 49 6.82 7.56 19.61
CA TYR A 49 6.34 8.36 18.50
C TYR A 49 5.20 9.24 18.99
N GLU A 50 5.16 10.47 18.50
CA GLU A 50 4.05 11.38 18.76
C GLU A 50 2.95 11.09 17.71
N CYS A 51 2.03 10.18 18.05
CA CYS A 51 1.04 9.67 17.09
C CYS A 51 0.09 10.74 16.54
N GLU A 52 -0.30 11.72 17.37
CA GLU A 52 -1.12 12.85 16.93
C GLU A 52 -0.34 13.75 15.97
N ASP A 53 0.95 14.01 16.23
CA ASP A 53 1.78 14.81 15.33
C ASP A 53 2.00 14.12 13.98
N ILE A 54 2.21 12.79 13.97
CA ILE A 54 2.28 11.99 12.75
C ILE A 54 0.97 12.13 11.95
N TRP A 55 -0.16 12.04 12.63
CA TRP A 55 -1.48 12.20 12.01
C TRP A 55 -1.66 13.61 11.45
N THR A 56 -1.29 14.66 12.18
CA THR A 56 -1.35 16.04 11.69
C THR A 56 -0.48 16.24 10.44
N HIS A 57 0.76 15.73 10.43
CA HIS A 57 1.60 15.79 9.23
C HIS A 57 1.02 15.01 8.05
N PHE A 58 0.34 13.89 8.31
CA PHE A 58 -0.38 13.13 7.29
C PHE A 58 -1.55 13.93 6.71
N GLU A 59 -2.41 14.51 7.54
CA GLU A 59 -3.54 15.34 7.10
C GLU A 59 -3.06 16.54 6.28
N ASP A 60 -2.04 17.24 6.76
CA ASP A 60 -1.44 18.36 6.05
C ASP A 60 -0.97 17.99 4.65
N ALA A 61 -0.36 16.80 4.49
CA ALA A 61 0.09 16.30 3.19
C ALA A 61 -1.09 16.02 2.25
N VAL A 62 -2.15 15.39 2.76
CA VAL A 62 -3.35 15.06 1.96
C VAL A 62 -4.12 16.32 1.57
N PHE A 63 -4.22 17.31 2.45
CA PHE A 63 -5.03 18.50 2.22
C PHE A 63 -4.32 19.60 1.44
N ARG A 64 -2.98 19.58 1.39
CA ARG A 64 -2.18 20.59 0.67
C ARG A 64 -2.48 20.66 -0.82
N GLN A 65 -2.78 19.53 -1.46
CA GLN A 65 -3.01 19.44 -2.90
C GLN A 65 -4.31 18.68 -3.20
N PRO A 66 -4.94 18.90 -4.37
CA PRO A 66 -5.99 18.02 -4.86
C PRO A 66 -5.50 16.57 -5.00
N SER A 67 -6.40 15.59 -4.91
CA SER A 67 -6.11 14.14 -4.86
C SER A 67 -5.31 13.55 -6.04
N CYS A 68 -5.01 14.31 -7.09
CA CYS A 68 -4.13 13.85 -8.18
C CYS A 68 -2.80 14.63 -8.29
N ASN A 69 -2.51 15.46 -7.28
CA ASN A 69 -1.32 16.31 -7.23
C ASN A 69 -0.53 16.13 -5.91
N VAL A 70 -0.87 15.15 -5.07
CA VAL A 70 -0.17 14.89 -3.80
C VAL A 70 1.10 14.10 -4.10
N THR A 71 2.26 14.70 -3.85
CA THR A 71 3.57 14.13 -4.18
C THR A 71 4.19 13.40 -2.98
N VAL A 72 5.26 12.63 -3.22
CA VAL A 72 6.05 12.00 -2.14
C VAL A 72 6.61 13.04 -1.16
N GLU A 73 6.93 14.23 -1.67
CA GLU A 73 7.56 15.32 -0.95
C GLU A 73 6.60 16.00 0.04
N ASP A 74 5.30 15.93 -0.23
CA ASP A 74 4.27 16.42 0.69
C ASP A 74 4.25 15.59 1.99
N TYR A 75 4.55 14.29 1.92
CA TYR A 75 4.63 13.40 3.08
C TYR A 75 5.96 13.44 3.84
N ARG A 76 6.94 14.24 3.41
CA ARG A 76 8.30 14.21 3.97
C ARG A 76 8.35 14.43 5.49
N GLN A 77 7.55 15.37 6.00
CA GLN A 77 7.50 15.67 7.43
C GLN A 77 6.91 14.51 8.24
N MET A 78 5.86 13.88 7.72
CA MET A 78 5.27 12.67 8.32
C MET A 78 6.32 11.57 8.42
N PHE A 79 7.04 11.26 7.34
CA PHE A 79 8.07 10.22 7.35
C PHE A 79 9.26 10.55 8.26
N HIS A 80 9.63 11.83 8.40
CA HIS A 80 10.67 12.24 9.34
C HIS A 80 10.31 11.87 10.79
N SER A 81 9.06 12.12 11.20
CA SER A 81 8.52 11.75 12.52
C SER A 81 8.39 10.23 12.74
N MET A 82 8.50 9.42 11.68
CA MET A 82 8.30 7.97 11.70
C MET A 82 9.59 7.18 11.51
N THR A 83 10.75 7.83 11.66
CA THR A 83 12.05 7.21 11.46
C THR A 83 12.23 6.04 12.43
N GLN A 84 12.62 4.88 11.91
CA GLN A 84 12.83 3.67 12.70
C GLN A 84 13.99 2.84 12.16
N ASN A 85 14.63 2.07 13.03
CA ASN A 85 15.68 1.14 12.62
C ASN A 85 15.10 -0.15 12.06
N GLN A 86 15.85 -0.77 11.16
CA GLN A 86 15.48 -2.01 10.49
C GLN A 86 16.48 -3.12 10.82
N PRO A 87 16.05 -4.33 11.21
CA PRO A 87 16.96 -5.45 11.38
C PRO A 87 17.51 -5.91 10.03
N CYS A 88 18.83 -5.97 9.91
CA CYS A 88 19.50 -6.51 8.73
C CYS A 88 19.20 -8.01 8.53
N HIS A 89 19.38 -8.47 7.29
CA HIS A 89 19.15 -9.85 6.84
C HIS A 89 17.69 -10.33 6.91
N ARG A 90 16.73 -9.41 7.09
CA ARG A 90 15.31 -9.74 7.29
C ARG A 90 14.36 -9.15 6.26
N SER A 91 14.78 -8.15 5.46
CA SER A 91 13.88 -7.46 4.55
C SER A 91 13.28 -8.42 3.51
N LEU A 92 11.95 -8.42 3.44
CA LEU A 92 11.15 -9.15 2.46
C LEU A 92 10.35 -8.16 1.60
N PHE A 93 10.76 -8.07 0.34
CA PHE A 93 10.00 -7.39 -0.70
C PHE A 93 9.04 -8.38 -1.36
N TRP A 94 7.90 -7.89 -1.83
CA TRP A 94 6.91 -8.75 -2.49
C TRP A 94 6.25 -8.00 -3.64
N SER A 95 6.03 -8.68 -4.75
CA SER A 95 5.42 -8.08 -5.95
C SER A 95 4.35 -8.99 -6.54
N LYS A 96 3.11 -8.49 -6.56
CA LYS A 96 1.91 -9.21 -7.02
C LYS A 96 1.63 -10.51 -6.25
N THR A 97 2.09 -10.59 -5.00
CA THR A 97 1.98 -11.75 -4.11
C THR A 97 1.29 -11.41 -2.79
N ARG A 98 0.57 -10.27 -2.69
CA ARG A 98 -0.09 -9.80 -1.46
C ARG A 98 -0.90 -10.89 -0.71
N PRO A 99 -1.77 -11.68 -1.38
CA PRO A 99 -2.56 -12.70 -0.67
C PRO A 99 -1.68 -13.82 -0.08
N LEU A 100 -0.57 -14.13 -0.76
CA LEU A 100 0.41 -15.13 -0.30
C LEU A 100 1.32 -14.54 0.79
N MET A 101 1.69 -13.27 0.68
CA MET A 101 2.62 -12.60 1.59
C MET A 101 2.15 -12.73 3.04
N HIS A 102 0.86 -12.52 3.32
CA HIS A 102 0.33 -12.60 4.69
C HIS A 102 0.52 -14.00 5.33
N SER A 103 0.28 -15.08 4.56
CA SER A 103 0.50 -16.44 5.06
C SER A 103 1.98 -16.80 5.10
N TYR A 104 2.77 -16.32 4.14
CA TYR A 104 4.21 -16.55 4.06
C TYR A 104 4.95 -15.88 5.23
N ALA A 105 4.68 -14.61 5.51
CA ALA A 105 5.29 -13.87 6.63
C ALA A 105 4.90 -14.47 8.00
N ALA A 106 3.67 -14.97 8.14
CA ALA A 106 3.23 -15.66 9.37
C ALA A 106 4.03 -16.94 9.65
N VAL A 107 4.48 -17.65 8.60
CA VAL A 107 5.33 -18.84 8.71
C VAL A 107 6.80 -18.45 8.87
N MET A 108 7.25 -17.45 8.11
CA MET A 108 8.62 -16.95 8.09
C MET A 108 8.78 -15.75 9.02
N LYS A 109 8.49 -15.94 10.31
CA LYS A 109 8.44 -14.89 11.35
C LYS A 109 9.73 -14.06 11.54
N HIS A 110 10.83 -14.48 10.92
CA HIS A 110 12.09 -13.73 10.96
C HIS A 110 12.22 -12.74 9.81
N LEU A 111 11.35 -12.81 8.79
CA LEU A 111 11.32 -11.86 7.70
C LEU A 111 10.43 -10.67 8.08
N TRP A 112 10.71 -9.53 7.47
CA TRP A 112 10.11 -8.26 7.82
C TRP A 112 9.74 -7.53 6.53
N THR A 113 8.46 -7.22 6.36
CA THR A 113 7.95 -6.52 5.16
C THR A 113 7.78 -5.02 5.42
N LEU A 114 7.41 -4.28 4.38
CA LEU A 114 7.02 -2.89 4.49
C LEU A 114 5.86 -2.71 5.49
N GLU A 115 4.88 -3.60 5.48
CA GLU A 115 3.69 -3.56 6.35
C GLU A 115 4.03 -3.74 7.84
N ASP A 116 5.20 -4.28 8.16
CA ASP A 116 5.67 -4.44 9.54
C ASP A 116 6.43 -3.20 10.07
N THR A 117 6.68 -2.19 9.21
CA THR A 117 7.18 -0.88 9.62
C THR A 117 6.11 -0.04 10.29
N LEU A 118 6.46 0.99 11.07
CA LEU A 118 5.43 1.90 11.64
C LEU A 118 4.51 2.48 10.53
N ALA A 119 5.09 2.99 9.44
CA ALA A 119 4.34 3.57 8.32
C ALA A 119 3.44 2.53 7.63
N GLY A 120 4.00 1.36 7.29
CA GLY A 120 3.22 0.28 6.72
C GLY A 120 2.10 -0.17 7.65
N TYR A 121 2.39 -0.38 8.92
CA TYR A 121 1.43 -0.85 9.92
C TYR A 121 0.26 0.12 10.10
N MET A 122 0.56 1.43 10.20
CA MET A 122 -0.46 2.47 10.36
C MET A 122 -1.40 2.55 9.16
N PHE A 123 -0.86 2.52 7.94
CA PHE A 123 -1.62 2.83 6.72
C PHE A 123 -2.03 1.61 5.88
N ASN A 124 -1.63 0.39 6.26
CA ASN A 124 -1.97 -0.84 5.52
C ASN A 124 -3.49 -1.02 5.37
N ASP A 125 -3.93 -1.36 4.16
CA ASP A 125 -5.35 -1.53 3.78
C ASP A 125 -6.24 -0.26 3.87
N LEU A 126 -5.68 0.92 4.13
CA LEU A 126 -6.46 2.15 4.17
C LEU A 126 -6.48 2.86 2.81
N ILE A 127 -7.57 3.56 2.55
CA ILE A 127 -7.78 4.41 1.37
C ILE A 127 -8.11 5.81 1.87
N TRP A 128 -7.58 6.83 1.20
CA TRP A 128 -7.88 8.23 1.49
C TRP A 128 -7.72 9.10 0.26
N CYS A 129 -8.50 10.17 0.23
CA CYS A 129 -8.40 11.25 -0.73
C CYS A 129 -9.08 12.50 -0.17
N ARG A 130 -8.72 13.66 -0.70
CA ARG A 130 -9.33 14.95 -0.36
C ARG A 130 -10.54 15.22 -1.25
N GLN A 131 -11.55 15.88 -0.71
CA GLN A 131 -12.64 16.52 -1.46
C GLN A 131 -12.11 17.58 -2.43
N GLN A 132 -12.91 17.90 -3.47
CA GLN A 132 -12.51 18.88 -4.48
C GLN A 132 -12.60 20.33 -3.97
N GLU A 133 -13.61 20.65 -3.18
CA GLU A 133 -13.94 22.03 -2.79
C GLU A 133 -13.41 22.36 -1.39
N ASP A 134 -13.50 21.41 -0.45
CA ASP A 134 -13.11 21.61 0.95
C ASP A 134 -11.78 20.93 1.31
N ALA A 135 -11.17 21.39 2.40
CA ALA A 135 -9.99 20.77 3.01
C ALA A 135 -10.44 19.67 3.98
N ASP A 136 -11.15 18.67 3.45
CA ASP A 136 -11.66 17.51 4.19
C ASP A 136 -11.51 16.25 3.34
N PHE A 137 -11.62 15.08 3.98
CA PHE A 137 -11.60 13.79 3.31
C PHE A 137 -12.89 13.55 2.51
N ASP A 138 -12.76 12.97 1.32
CA ASP A 138 -13.91 12.49 0.57
C ASP A 138 -14.23 11.07 1.01
N PHE A 139 -15.28 10.91 1.81
CA PHE A 139 -15.79 9.59 2.25
C PHE A 139 -16.76 8.96 1.25
N SER A 140 -17.17 9.69 0.21
CA SER A 140 -18.14 9.22 -0.77
C SER A 140 -17.45 8.48 -1.91
N ALA A 141 -16.39 9.05 -2.49
CA ALA A 141 -15.67 8.45 -3.59
C ALA A 141 -14.23 8.94 -3.69
N CYS A 142 -13.28 8.01 -3.81
CA CYS A 142 -11.91 8.33 -4.19
C CYS A 142 -11.61 7.91 -5.64
N PRO A 143 -10.77 8.66 -6.36
CA PRO A 143 -10.24 8.19 -7.63
C PRO A 143 -9.48 6.88 -7.42
N GLU A 144 -9.46 6.01 -8.42
CA GLU A 144 -8.62 4.82 -8.36
C GLU A 144 -7.14 5.26 -8.25
N TRP A 145 -6.32 4.54 -7.48
CA TRP A 145 -4.90 4.86 -7.31
C TRP A 145 -4.13 4.91 -8.64
N SER A 146 -4.61 4.18 -9.66
CA SER A 146 -4.04 4.14 -11.01
C SER A 146 -4.55 5.25 -11.93
N ALA A 147 -5.57 6.00 -11.50
CA ALA A 147 -6.21 7.04 -12.31
C ALA A 147 -5.29 8.24 -12.55
N CYS A 148 -4.32 8.49 -11.66
CA CYS A 148 -3.37 9.58 -11.82
C CYS A 148 -2.00 9.28 -11.17
N PRO A 149 -0.91 9.92 -11.66
CA PRO A 149 0.45 9.61 -11.20
C PRO A 149 0.73 9.98 -9.74
N ASN A 150 0.12 11.07 -9.24
CA ASN A 150 0.34 11.61 -7.91
C ASN A 150 -0.90 11.46 -7.03
N HIS A 151 -1.46 10.25 -7.00
CA HIS A 151 -2.53 9.88 -6.08
C HIS A 151 -2.00 9.83 -4.64
N PRO A 152 -2.70 10.36 -3.61
CA PRO A 152 -2.20 10.46 -2.24
C PRO A 152 -1.78 9.11 -1.64
N VAL A 153 -2.60 8.06 -1.83
CA VAL A 153 -2.25 6.69 -1.41
C VAL A 153 -1.00 6.19 -2.13
N TYR A 154 -0.92 6.34 -3.46
CA TYR A 154 0.23 5.88 -4.24
C TYR A 154 1.52 6.60 -3.84
N SER A 155 1.46 7.92 -3.63
CA SER A 155 2.59 8.73 -3.18
C SER A 155 3.09 8.33 -1.79
N LEU A 156 2.21 8.03 -0.84
CA LEU A 156 2.62 7.53 0.48
C LEU A 156 3.34 6.18 0.34
N TRP A 157 2.74 5.23 -0.37
CA TRP A 157 3.35 3.90 -0.57
C TRP A 157 4.66 3.98 -1.34
N ARG A 158 4.78 4.88 -2.32
CA ARG A 158 6.02 5.13 -3.05
C ARG A 158 7.14 5.61 -2.12
N GLN A 159 6.87 6.59 -1.25
CA GLN A 159 7.86 7.06 -0.27
C GLN A 159 8.18 5.98 0.77
N ALA A 160 7.18 5.22 1.25
CA ALA A 160 7.38 4.14 2.20
C ALA A 160 8.27 3.02 1.61
N SER A 161 7.96 2.57 0.39
CA SER A 161 8.75 1.58 -0.36
C SER A 161 10.19 2.04 -0.60
N GLN A 162 10.39 3.31 -0.95
CA GLN A 162 11.73 3.89 -1.09
C GLN A 162 12.50 3.82 0.23
N ASN A 163 11.94 4.35 1.33
CA ASN A 163 12.60 4.34 2.64
C ASN A 163 12.93 2.92 3.13
N PHE A 164 12.03 1.96 2.89
CA PHE A 164 12.23 0.56 3.25
C PHE A 164 13.38 -0.08 2.47
N ALA A 165 13.52 0.24 1.18
CA ALA A 165 14.61 -0.24 0.36
C ALA A 165 15.96 0.41 0.72
N GLU A 166 15.99 1.73 0.95
CA GLU A 166 17.21 2.46 1.34
C GLU A 166 17.78 1.98 2.69
N MET A 167 16.92 1.50 3.58
CA MET A 167 17.31 0.99 4.89
C MET A 167 17.62 -0.52 4.93
N ALA A 168 17.30 -1.25 3.86
CA ALA A 168 17.60 -2.68 3.76
C ALA A 168 19.12 -2.95 3.81
N CYS A 169 19.50 -4.02 4.51
CA CYS A 169 20.90 -4.40 4.67
C CYS A 169 21.05 -5.91 4.83
N GLY A 170 22.21 -6.43 4.45
CA GLY A 170 22.53 -7.84 4.48
C GLY A 170 21.83 -8.62 3.37
N ASN A 171 21.23 -9.76 3.74
CA ASN A 171 20.49 -10.61 2.81
C ASN A 171 19.05 -10.12 2.71
N VAL A 172 18.61 -9.81 1.49
CA VAL A 172 17.22 -9.42 1.23
C VAL A 172 16.51 -10.53 0.46
N THR A 173 15.21 -10.70 0.70
CA THR A 173 14.37 -11.66 -0.03
C THR A 173 13.33 -10.92 -0.87
N VAL A 174 13.08 -11.42 -2.07
CA VAL A 174 12.06 -10.90 -2.99
C VAL A 174 11.10 -12.01 -3.38
N LEU A 175 9.83 -11.87 -3.05
CA LEU A 175 8.77 -12.82 -3.37
C LEU A 175 7.98 -12.38 -4.61
N LEU A 176 8.10 -13.14 -5.69
CA LEU A 176 7.45 -12.88 -6.99
C LEU A 176 6.38 -13.90 -7.33
N ASN A 177 5.37 -13.48 -8.08
CA ASN A 177 4.27 -14.34 -8.51
C ASN A 177 4.66 -15.11 -9.79
N GLY A 178 4.82 -16.42 -9.68
CA GLY A 178 5.12 -17.33 -10.77
C GLY A 178 3.89 -17.87 -11.52
N SER A 179 2.68 -17.54 -11.09
CA SER A 179 1.44 -17.93 -11.77
C SER A 179 1.02 -16.96 -12.89
N ILE A 180 1.84 -15.96 -13.19
CA ILE A 180 1.62 -14.98 -14.26
C ILE A 180 2.79 -15.02 -15.26
N SER A 181 2.56 -14.57 -16.50
CA SER A 181 3.57 -14.61 -17.57
C SER A 181 4.86 -13.85 -17.25
N ASN A 182 4.76 -12.71 -16.55
CA ASN A 182 5.89 -11.89 -16.14
C ASN A 182 5.92 -11.72 -14.62
N ALA A 183 6.66 -12.60 -13.94
CA ALA A 183 6.84 -12.58 -12.49
C ALA A 183 7.49 -11.26 -12.02
N PHE A 184 8.55 -10.84 -12.71
CA PHE A 184 9.13 -9.52 -12.56
C PHE A 184 8.51 -8.54 -13.55
N ASN A 185 8.19 -7.33 -13.09
CA ASN A 185 7.73 -6.23 -13.93
C ASN A 185 8.52 -4.98 -13.56
N ARG A 186 9.32 -4.44 -14.49
CA ARG A 186 10.07 -3.20 -14.26
C ARG A 186 9.18 -2.00 -13.93
N ARG A 187 7.88 -2.05 -14.26
CA ARG A 187 6.89 -1.00 -13.96
C ARG A 187 6.17 -1.18 -12.61
N SER A 188 6.46 -2.22 -11.81
CA SER A 188 5.86 -2.38 -10.47
C SER A 188 6.53 -1.46 -9.44
N MET A 189 5.93 -1.32 -8.24
CA MET A 189 6.57 -0.61 -7.12
C MET A 189 7.95 -1.20 -6.82
N PHE A 190 8.04 -2.53 -6.73
CA PHE A 190 9.33 -3.21 -6.60
C PHE A 190 10.30 -2.86 -7.73
N GLY A 191 9.84 -2.94 -8.98
CA GLY A 191 10.71 -2.71 -10.14
C GLY A 191 11.16 -1.27 -10.33
N THR A 192 10.34 -0.28 -10.00
CA THR A 192 10.62 1.15 -10.28
C THR A 192 11.16 1.93 -9.09
N VAL A 193 10.90 1.47 -7.87
CA VAL A 193 11.19 2.23 -6.64
C VAL A 193 12.12 1.40 -5.77
N GLU A 194 11.67 0.24 -5.30
CA GLU A 194 12.39 -0.52 -4.28
C GLU A 194 13.73 -1.02 -4.82
N LEU A 195 13.74 -1.63 -6.02
CA LEU A 195 14.95 -2.16 -6.64
C LEU A 195 16.01 -1.06 -6.90
N ASP A 196 15.56 0.12 -7.33
CA ASP A 196 16.47 1.24 -7.64
C ASP A 196 16.98 1.95 -6.36
N SER A 197 16.33 1.70 -5.22
CA SER A 197 16.66 2.32 -3.94
C SER A 197 17.48 1.41 -3.03
N LEU A 198 17.76 0.16 -3.44
CA LEU A 198 18.66 -0.73 -2.69
C LEU A 198 20.10 -0.18 -2.73
N ASP A 199 20.73 -0.09 -1.56
CA ASP A 199 22.12 0.36 -1.43
C ASP A 199 23.09 -0.81 -1.66
N PRO A 200 23.91 -0.81 -2.73
CA PRO A 200 24.85 -1.89 -3.02
C PRO A 200 26.00 -2.00 -2.01
N GLN A 201 26.20 -1.02 -1.13
CA GLN A 201 27.18 -1.09 -0.04
C GLN A 201 26.62 -1.79 1.21
N ARG A 202 25.29 -1.89 1.32
CA ARG A 202 24.61 -2.45 2.50
C ARG A 202 23.97 -3.80 2.21
N VAL A 203 23.58 -4.06 0.96
CA VAL A 203 22.94 -5.30 0.54
C VAL A 203 23.98 -6.29 0.01
N ASP A 204 24.14 -7.42 0.68
CA ASP A 204 25.13 -8.45 0.35
C ASP A 204 24.59 -9.42 -0.71
N TYR A 205 23.31 -9.80 -0.61
CA TYR A 205 22.70 -10.81 -1.45
C TYR A 205 21.19 -10.58 -1.63
N VAL A 206 20.71 -10.82 -2.85
CA VAL A 206 19.28 -10.76 -3.19
C VAL A 206 18.76 -12.17 -3.49
N ASN A 207 17.94 -12.70 -2.58
CA ASN A 207 17.29 -14.00 -2.72
C ASN A 207 15.93 -13.86 -3.42
N ILE A 208 15.83 -14.29 -4.68
CA ILE A 208 14.58 -14.22 -5.44
C ILE A 208 13.82 -15.54 -5.31
N GLN A 209 12.60 -15.46 -4.79
CA GLN A 209 11.68 -16.58 -4.68
C GLN A 209 10.49 -16.38 -5.60
N VAL A 210 10.38 -17.21 -6.64
CA VAL A 210 9.25 -17.20 -7.56
C VAL A 210 8.29 -18.32 -7.15
N VAL A 211 7.09 -17.95 -6.68
CA VAL A 211 6.11 -18.90 -6.16
C VAL A 211 4.89 -18.97 -7.06
N ALA A 212 4.48 -20.18 -7.41
CA ALA A 212 3.31 -20.44 -8.25
C ALA A 212 2.22 -21.19 -7.47
N SER A 213 0.97 -20.97 -7.85
CA SER A 213 -0.17 -21.79 -7.44
C SER A 213 0.05 -23.25 -7.81
N LEU A 214 -0.53 -24.17 -7.02
CA LEU A 214 -0.42 -25.62 -7.23
C LEU A 214 -0.85 -26.08 -8.64
N GLY A 215 -1.77 -25.35 -9.28
CA GLY A 215 -2.22 -25.60 -10.65
C GLY A 215 -1.32 -25.05 -11.76
N GLY A 216 -0.18 -24.44 -11.42
CA GLY A 216 0.71 -23.79 -12.37
C GLY A 216 0.21 -22.41 -12.85
N PRO A 217 0.95 -21.75 -13.76
CA PRO A 217 0.49 -20.52 -14.41
C PRO A 217 -0.73 -20.81 -15.30
N GLN A 218 -1.79 -20.01 -15.15
CA GLN A 218 -2.91 -20.02 -16.12
C GLN A 218 -2.41 -19.30 -17.37
N MET A 219 -2.20 -20.07 -18.45
CA MET A 219 -1.83 -19.54 -19.77
C MET A 219 -3.03 -18.88 -20.44
#